data_AF-A0AAW4IM00-F1
#
_entry.id   AF-A0AAW4IM00-F1
#
_cell.length_a   1.000
_cell.length_b   1.000
_cell.length_c   1.000
_cell.angle_alpha   90.00
_cell.angle_beta   90.00
_cell.angle_gamma   90.00
#
_symmetry.space_group_name_H-M   'P 1'
#
loop_
_entity.id
_entity.type
_entity.pdbx_description
1 polymer ?
#
loop_
_entity_poly.entity_id
_entity_poly.type
_entity_poly.pdbx_seq_one_letter_code
_entity_poly.pdbx_strand_id
1 'polypeptide(L)'
;MQGWHTTFLGMRGLPRDISDFEMKAFFTFDGAERDAINARRGDSHKLGLALHIGFLRMSGRLLGAFRVIPVALWRHLGNELGIAAPEVASLRAMYERGRTLFDHQQVACTVLGFQWMSEHQRRSLVR
;
A
#
# COMPACT_ATOMS: atom_id res chain seq x y z
N MET A 1 -9.66 15.83 -10.65
CA MET A 1 -9.51 14.38 -10.38
C MET A 1 -10.08 13.64 -11.56
N GLN A 2 -9.33 12.71 -12.16
CA GLN A 2 -9.87 11.89 -13.26
C GLN A 2 -10.87 10.88 -12.70
N GLY A 3 -12.06 10.74 -13.30
CA GLY A 3 -13.19 10.00 -12.72
C GLY A 3 -12.96 8.50 -12.46
N TRP A 4 -11.93 7.89 -13.03
CA TRP A 4 -11.55 6.50 -12.73
C TRP A 4 -10.86 6.35 -11.36
N HIS A 5 -10.26 7.43 -10.84
CA HIS A 5 -9.57 7.43 -9.55
C HIS A 5 -10.57 7.30 -8.37
N THR A 6 -11.80 7.82 -8.54
CA THR A 6 -12.83 7.75 -7.51
C THR A 6 -13.42 6.35 -7.31
N THR A 7 -13.27 5.45 -8.28
CA THR A 7 -13.78 4.07 -8.22
C THR A 7 -13.19 3.28 -7.05
N PHE A 8 -11.95 3.58 -6.65
CA PHE A 8 -11.24 2.84 -5.62
C PHE A 8 -11.35 3.44 -4.22
N LEU A 9 -11.87 4.68 -4.12
CA LEU A 9 -11.96 5.37 -2.84
C LEU A 9 -12.84 4.61 -1.85
N GLY A 10 -12.33 4.44 -0.63
CA GLY A 10 -13.03 3.75 0.44
C GLY A 10 -13.00 2.22 0.34
N MET A 11 -12.39 1.64 -0.70
CA MET A 11 -12.25 0.19 -0.79
C MET A 11 -11.44 -0.35 0.37
N ARG A 12 -11.93 -1.41 1.00
CA ARG A 12 -11.25 -2.02 2.14
C ARG A 12 -10.13 -2.96 1.70
N GLY A 13 -10.18 -3.47 0.47
CA GLY A 13 -9.17 -4.36 -0.11
C GLY A 13 -8.99 -4.21 -1.60
N LEU A 14 -7.98 -4.92 -2.11
CA LEU A 14 -7.62 -4.86 -3.52
C LEU A 14 -8.71 -5.46 -4.40
N PRO A 15 -9.06 -4.79 -5.51
CA PRO A 15 -9.78 -5.41 -6.61
C PRO A 15 -9.06 -6.69 -7.07
N ARG A 16 -9.83 -7.67 -7.55
CA ARG A 16 -9.25 -8.88 -8.17
C ARG A 16 -8.54 -8.55 -9.48
N ASP A 17 -9.13 -7.62 -10.22
CA ASP A 17 -8.66 -7.16 -11.51
C ASP A 17 -8.28 -5.69 -11.38
N ILE A 18 -6.98 -5.43 -11.30
CA ILE A 18 -6.39 -4.10 -11.39
C ILE A 18 -5.70 -4.07 -12.75
N SER A 19 -6.04 -3.11 -13.59
CA SER A 19 -5.41 -2.96 -14.90
C SER A 19 -3.95 -2.49 -14.78
N ASP A 20 -3.14 -2.74 -15.81
CA ASP A 20 -1.76 -2.24 -15.86
C ASP A 20 -1.69 -0.70 -15.73
N PHE A 21 -2.70 -0.01 -16.25
CA PHE A 21 -2.81 1.44 -16.11
C PHE A 21 -3.01 1.86 -14.65
N GLU A 22 -3.93 1.22 -13.94
CA GLU A 22 -4.16 1.47 -12.51
C GLU A 22 -2.95 1.07 -11.67
N MET A 23 -2.28 -0.03 -12.01
CA MET A 23 -1.03 -0.42 -11.35
C MET A 23 0.05 0.66 -11.51
N LYS A 24 0.24 1.18 -12.72
CA LYS A 24 1.19 2.28 -12.97
C LYS A 24 0.80 3.57 -12.24
N ALA A 25 -0.49 3.88 -12.14
CA ALA A 25 -0.94 5.08 -11.46
C ALA A 25 -0.74 5.01 -9.93
N PHE A 26 -1.02 3.86 -9.33
CA PHE A 26 -1.09 3.74 -7.88
C PHE A 26 0.11 3.05 -7.24
N PHE A 27 0.86 2.24 -7.99
CA PHE A 27 1.95 1.40 -7.48
C PHE A 27 3.27 1.71 -8.18
N THR A 28 3.51 3.01 -8.41
CA THR A 28 4.80 3.60 -8.77
C THR A 28 5.27 4.49 -7.63
N PHE A 29 6.58 4.70 -7.49
CA PHE A 29 7.14 5.33 -6.30
C PHE A 29 8.07 6.50 -6.64
N ASP A 30 7.82 7.64 -6.01
CA ASP A 30 8.71 8.80 -6.07
C ASP A 30 9.98 8.60 -5.23
N GLY A 31 10.84 9.62 -5.16
CA GLY A 31 12.11 9.53 -4.44
C GLY A 31 11.93 9.27 -2.94
N ALA A 32 11.03 9.99 -2.27
CA ALA A 32 10.81 9.84 -0.83
C ALA A 32 10.19 8.48 -0.50
N GLU A 33 9.28 8.01 -1.34
CA GLU A 33 8.70 6.68 -1.24
C GLU A 33 9.74 5.59 -1.44
N ARG A 34 10.62 5.73 -2.45
CA ARG A 34 11.72 4.79 -2.68
C ARG A 34 12.71 4.75 -1.53
N ASP A 35 13.05 5.89 -0.93
CA ASP A 35 13.95 5.94 0.22
C ASP A 35 13.35 5.20 1.42
N ALA A 36 12.06 5.42 1.71
CA ALA A 36 11.36 4.73 2.78
C ALA A 36 11.26 3.21 2.54
N ILE A 37 11.01 2.80 1.29
CA ILE A 37 11.01 1.38 0.89
C ILE A 37 12.41 0.78 1.08
N ASN A 38 13.45 1.44 0.56
CA ASN A 38 14.82 0.93 0.60
C ASN A 38 15.43 0.87 2.01
N ALA A 39 14.92 1.66 2.94
CA ALA A 39 15.29 1.58 4.36
C ALA A 39 14.88 0.26 5.03
N ARG A 40 13.93 -0.49 4.45
CA ARG A 40 13.51 -1.80 4.98
C ARG A 40 14.53 -2.89 4.68
N ARG A 41 14.77 -3.75 5.68
CA ARG A 41 15.63 -4.93 5.54
C ARG A 41 14.85 -6.09 4.95
N GLY A 42 15.35 -6.62 3.84
CA GLY A 42 14.79 -7.80 3.17
C GLY A 42 13.68 -7.45 2.16
N ASP A 43 13.71 -8.18 1.05
CA ASP A 43 12.88 -7.95 -0.12
C ASP A 43 11.38 -8.06 0.16
N SER A 44 10.99 -9.01 1.01
CA SER A 44 9.59 -9.17 1.45
C SER A 44 9.06 -7.94 2.18
N HIS A 45 9.89 -7.29 3.00
CA HIS A 45 9.49 -6.08 3.72
C HIS A 45 9.41 -4.87 2.79
N LYS A 46 10.32 -4.76 1.82
CA LYS A 46 10.27 -3.72 0.78
C LYS A 46 8.99 -3.82 -0.05
N LEU A 47 8.70 -5.03 -0.55
CA LEU A 47 7.47 -5.31 -1.30
C LEU A 47 6.21 -5.10 -0.45
N GLY A 48 6.26 -5.50 0.82
CA GLY A 48 5.19 -5.25 1.77
C GLY A 48 4.90 -3.75 1.93
N LEU A 49 5.92 -2.94 2.21
CA LEU A 49 5.73 -1.49 2.38
C LEU A 49 5.24 -0.84 1.08
N ALA A 50 5.81 -1.21 -0.07
CA ALA A 50 5.38 -0.72 -1.38
C ALA A 50 3.88 -0.99 -1.65
N LEU A 51 3.41 -2.19 -1.29
CA LEU A 51 1.99 -2.55 -1.36
C LEU A 51 1.12 -1.63 -0.48
N HIS A 52 1.57 -1.34 0.74
CA HIS A 52 0.84 -0.46 1.68
C HIS A 52 0.77 0.98 1.18
N ILE A 53 1.86 1.52 0.63
CA ILE A 53 1.89 2.86 0.02
C ILE A 53 0.90 2.92 -1.13
N GLY A 54 1.01 2.02 -2.11
CA GLY A 54 0.13 2.06 -3.28
C GLY A 54 -1.34 1.83 -2.95
N PHE A 55 -1.65 0.93 -2.01
CA PHE A 55 -3.03 0.71 -1.57
C PHE A 55 -3.63 1.93 -0.85
N LEU A 56 -2.85 2.59 0.01
CA LEU A 56 -3.31 3.80 0.71
C LEU A 56 -3.54 4.94 -0.29
N ARG A 57 -2.63 5.13 -1.25
CA ARG A 57 -2.80 6.11 -2.34
C ARG A 57 -4.05 5.83 -3.18
N MET A 58 -4.29 4.56 -3.49
CA MET A 58 -5.42 4.12 -4.31
C MET A 58 -6.77 4.29 -3.62
N SER A 59 -6.86 3.87 -2.36
CA SER A 59 -8.15 3.71 -1.68
C SER A 59 -8.43 4.75 -0.59
N GLY A 60 -7.41 5.48 -0.15
CA GLY A 60 -7.48 6.31 1.05
C GLY A 60 -7.66 5.49 2.34
N ARG A 61 -7.46 4.16 2.31
CA ARG A 61 -7.63 3.27 3.45
C ARG A 61 -6.36 2.46 3.72
N LEU A 62 -6.18 2.07 4.98
CA LEU A 62 -5.13 1.16 5.39
C LEU A 62 -5.44 -0.28 4.97
N LEU A 63 -4.43 -0.96 4.42
CA LEU A 63 -4.49 -2.37 4.09
C LEU A 63 -4.36 -3.23 5.37
N GLY A 64 -5.24 -4.21 5.57
CA GLY A 64 -5.18 -5.14 6.72
C GLY A 64 -4.44 -6.45 6.42
N ALA A 65 -4.09 -7.23 7.46
CA ALA A 65 -3.22 -8.42 7.38
C ALA A 65 -3.72 -9.64 6.58
N PHE A 66 -4.96 -9.68 6.11
CA PHE A 66 -5.55 -10.90 5.52
C PHE A 66 -6.29 -10.62 4.22
N ARG A 67 -5.54 -10.29 3.16
CA ARG A 67 -6.14 -10.10 1.83
C ARG A 67 -5.46 -10.95 0.77
N VAL A 68 -6.28 -11.44 -0.16
CA VAL A 68 -5.80 -12.01 -1.41
C VAL A 68 -5.24 -10.85 -2.23
N ILE A 69 -3.93 -10.88 -2.48
CA ILE A 69 -3.23 -9.91 -3.32
C ILE A 69 -3.08 -10.54 -4.71
N PRO A 70 -3.52 -9.87 -5.79
CA PRO A 70 -3.37 -10.40 -7.15
C PRO A 70 -1.90 -10.67 -7.50
N VAL A 71 -1.62 -11.79 -8.16
CA VAL A 71 -0.24 -12.16 -8.58
C VAL A 71 0.35 -11.12 -9.52
N ALA A 72 -0.47 -10.55 -10.40
CA ALA A 72 -0.04 -9.49 -11.32
C ALA A 72 0.50 -8.27 -10.57
N LEU A 73 -0.12 -7.91 -9.43
CA LEU A 73 0.35 -6.80 -8.61
C LEU A 73 1.70 -7.11 -7.94
N TRP A 74 1.91 -8.34 -7.47
CA TRP A 74 3.22 -8.74 -6.95
C TRP A 74 4.32 -8.68 -8.00
N ARG A 75 4.03 -9.11 -9.23
CA ARG A 75 4.96 -9.00 -10.35
C ARG A 75 5.27 -7.55 -10.70
N HIS A 76 4.26 -6.70 -10.74
CA HIS A 76 4.42 -5.26 -10.96
C HIS A 76 5.34 -4.64 -9.92
N LEU A 77 5.09 -4.88 -8.62
CA LEU A 77 5.93 -4.38 -7.53
C LEU A 77 7.36 -4.93 -7.57
N GLY A 78 7.53 -6.21 -7.90
CA GLY A 78 8.85 -6.82 -8.09
C GLY A 78 9.64 -6.10 -9.18
N ASN A 79 9.01 -5.85 -10.33
CA ASN A 79 9.62 -5.14 -11.44
C ASN A 79 9.97 -3.68 -11.09
N GLU A 80 9.04 -2.95 -10.46
CA GLU A 80 9.23 -1.56 -10.05
C GLU A 80 10.40 -1.37 -9.06
N LEU A 81 10.64 -2.38 -8.22
CA LEU A 81 11.69 -2.33 -7.20
C LEU A 81 12.97 -3.08 -7.57
N GLY A 82 13.00 -3.77 -8.71
CA GLY A 82 14.11 -4.65 -9.10
C GLY A 82 14.28 -5.85 -8.16
N ILE A 83 13.18 -6.35 -7.59
CA ILE A 83 13.14 -7.46 -6.64
C ILE A 83 12.56 -8.68 -7.34
N ALA A 84 13.22 -9.83 -7.21
CA ALA A 84 12.73 -11.09 -7.75
C ALA A 84 11.32 -11.40 -7.21
N ALA A 85 10.46 -11.95 -8.06
CA ALA A 85 9.08 -12.25 -7.68
C ALA A 85 9.05 -13.11 -6.40
N PRO A 86 8.47 -12.61 -5.30
CA PRO A 86 8.49 -13.30 -4.01
C PRO A 86 7.61 -14.54 -4.05
N GLU A 87 7.92 -15.52 -3.21
CA GLU A 87 6.98 -16.58 -2.90
C GLU A 87 5.81 -16.01 -2.07
N VAL A 88 4.57 -16.17 -2.55
CA VAL A 88 3.36 -15.59 -1.93
C VAL A 88 3.16 -16.07 -0.48
N ALA A 89 3.63 -17.29 -0.17
CA ALA A 89 3.57 -17.84 1.18
C ALA A 89 4.45 -17.06 2.18
N SER A 90 5.68 -16.69 1.79
CA SER A 90 6.61 -15.94 2.65
C SER A 90 6.09 -14.54 3.00
N LEU A 91 5.35 -13.92 2.09
CA LEU A 91 4.72 -12.61 2.32
C LEU A 91 3.53 -12.68 3.29
N ARG A 92 2.76 -13.78 3.26
CA ARG A 92 1.67 -13.99 4.22
C ARG A 92 2.21 -14.23 5.62
N ALA A 93 3.23 -15.07 5.75
CA ALA A 93 3.88 -15.36 7.03
C ALA A 93 4.45 -14.09 7.70
N MET A 94 4.93 -13.12 6.90
CA MET A 94 5.47 -11.85 7.41
C MET A 94 4.47 -11.04 8.25
N TYR A 95 3.17 -11.16 7.96
CA TYR A 95 2.11 -10.42 8.65
C TYR A 95 1.41 -11.20 9.77
N GLU A 96 1.81 -12.45 10.04
CA GLU A 96 1.30 -13.21 11.20
C GLU A 96 1.63 -12.52 12.52
N ARG A 97 2.78 -11.83 12.57
CA ARG A 97 3.19 -10.99 13.70
C ARG A 97 2.74 -9.55 13.40
N GLY A 98 1.59 -9.14 13.93
CA GLY A 98 0.93 -7.86 13.61
C GLY A 98 1.76 -6.58 13.74
N ARG A 99 2.95 -6.61 14.37
CA ARG A 99 3.87 -5.47 14.46
C ARG A 99 4.34 -4.97 13.08
N THR A 100 4.66 -5.89 12.15
CA THR A 100 5.11 -5.51 10.80
C THR A 100 4.00 -4.81 10.02
N LEU A 101 2.75 -5.28 10.18
CA LEU A 101 1.59 -4.67 9.55
C LEU A 101 1.45 -3.20 9.97
N PHE A 102 1.45 -2.96 11.28
CA PHE A 102 1.26 -1.62 11.82
C PHE A 102 2.39 -0.67 11.41
N ASP A 103 3.64 -1.14 11.45
CA ASP A 103 4.81 -0.38 11.01
C ASP A 103 4.73 0.01 9.52
N HIS A 104 4.32 -0.91 8.65
CA HIS A 104 4.11 -0.58 7.23
C HIS A 104 2.96 0.42 7.02
N GLN A 105 1.85 0.28 7.75
CA GLN A 105 0.75 1.24 7.70
C GLN A 105 1.19 2.64 8.15
N GLN A 106 1.95 2.72 9.25
CA GLN A 106 2.42 3.99 9.80
C GLN A 106 3.38 4.69 8.84
N VAL A 107 4.33 3.96 8.26
CA VAL A 107 5.26 4.56 7.29
C VAL A 107 4.55 4.96 6.00
N ALA A 108 3.61 4.15 5.50
CA ALA A 108 2.81 4.54 4.34
C ALA A 108 2.04 5.85 4.59
N CYS A 109 1.41 6.02 5.75
CA CYS A 109 0.77 7.30 6.10
C CYS A 109 1.76 8.45 6.12
N THR A 110 2.91 8.25 6.76
CA THR A 110 3.92 9.31 6.93
C THR A 110 4.44 9.80 5.57
N VAL A 111 4.81 8.86 4.70
CA VAL A 111 5.39 9.17 3.39
C VAL A 111 4.36 9.83 2.46
N LEU A 112 3.10 9.38 2.49
CA LEU A 112 2.02 9.98 1.70
C LEU A 112 1.44 11.26 2.33
N GLY A 113 1.97 11.71 3.48
CA GLY A 113 1.47 12.89 4.18
C GLY A 113 0.06 12.72 4.77
N PHE A 114 -0.44 11.49 4.92
CA PHE A 114 -1.70 11.24 5.60
C PHE A 114 -1.56 11.54 7.09
N GLN A 115 -2.39 12.45 7.56
CA GLN A 115 -2.49 12.77 8.98
C GLN A 115 -3.78 12.21 9.55
N TRP A 116 -3.69 11.64 10.74
CA TRP A 116 -4.86 11.28 11.51
C TRP A 116 -5.62 12.55 11.88
N MET A 117 -6.91 12.59 11.52
CA MET A 117 -7.77 13.66 11.99
C MET A 117 -7.86 13.61 13.51
N SER A 118 -7.59 14.75 14.15
CA SER A 118 -7.89 14.92 15.57
C SER A 118 -9.41 14.79 15.80
N GLU A 119 -9.79 14.41 17.02
CA GLU A 119 -11.21 14.36 17.41
C GLU A 119 -11.91 15.72 17.22
N HIS A 120 -11.17 16.82 17.40
CA HIS A 120 -11.67 18.16 17.13
C HIS A 120 -12.02 18.37 15.64
N GLN A 121 -11.09 18.02 14.73
CA GLN A 121 -11.33 18.09 13.28
C GLN A 121 -12.44 17.12 12.83
N ARG A 122 -12.56 15.96 13.47
CA ARG A 122 -13.63 15.00 13.18
C ARG A 122 -14.99 15.60 13.52
N ARG A 123 -15.11 16.25 14.68
CA ARG A 123 -16.36 16.89 15.13
C ARG A 123 -16.77 18.08 14.26
N SER A 124 -15.84 18.80 13.65
CA SER A 124 -16.19 19.92 12.75
C SER A 124 -16.81 19.48 11.42
N LEU A 125 -16.65 18.22 11.01
CA LEU A 125 -17.21 17.68 9.75
C LEU A 125 -18.63 17.10 9.89
N VAL A 126 -19.15 16.91 11.11
CA VAL A 126 -20.48 16.31 11.36
C VAL A 126 -21.53 17.40 11.67
N ARG A 127 -21.42 18.56 11.03
CA ARG A 127 -22.41 19.65 11.15
C ARG A 127 -23.44 19.60 10.05
#